data_AF-A0A2V8ZA94-F1
#
_entry.id   AF-A0A2V8ZA94-F1
#
_cell.length_a   1.000
_cell.length_b   1.000
_cell.length_c   1.000
_cell.angle_alpha   90.00
_cell.angle_beta   90.00
_cell.angle_gamma   90.00
#
_symmetry.space_group_name_H-M   'P 1'
#
loop_
_entity.id
_entity.type
_entity.pdbx_description
1 polymer ?
#
loop_
_entity_poly.entity_id
_entity_poly.type
_entity_poly.pdbx_seq_one_letter_code
_entity_poly.pdbx_strand_id
1 'polypeptide(L)'
;MEIRLRGRQFLSRVLRAELAGEDPHLRLTHAFDQAAFDDLTQSTLGRIVLVTDREEWRTEEIIAAYRSQAHIERLFRGMKNSSHIALRPQHHWTEQKVHVHVFTCVIAYLLEQLLLLRAQRAGVAVSSAEDLLSRLTAVRQATVVRISASSAPTVTTQIEEMDESLTELWRALAVQS
;
A
#
# COMPACT_ATOMS: atom_id res chain seq x y z
N MET A 1 25.54 5.58 11.62
CA MET A 1 24.71 5.85 10.42
C MET A 1 24.74 4.62 9.52
N GLU A 2 23.68 3.80 9.49
CA GLU A 2 23.60 2.64 8.58
C GLU A 2 23.21 3.09 7.16
N ILE A 3 24.14 2.98 6.23
CA ILE A 3 23.90 3.17 4.79
C ILE A 3 23.45 1.83 4.21
N ARG A 4 22.30 1.79 3.55
CA ARG A 4 21.75 0.56 2.94
C ARG A 4 21.72 0.68 1.43
N LEU A 5 22.33 -0.26 0.71
CA LEU A 5 22.22 -0.38 -0.74
C LEU A 5 20.79 -0.83 -1.10
N ARG A 6 20.03 0.04 -1.78
CA ARG A 6 18.63 -0.21 -2.17
C ARG A 6 18.48 -0.61 -3.65
N GLY A 7 19.55 -0.66 -4.43
CA GLY A 7 19.50 -0.90 -5.89
C GLY A 7 20.52 -1.92 -6.39
N ARG A 8 20.17 -2.62 -7.49
CA ARG A 8 20.99 -3.67 -8.11
C ARG A 8 22.31 -3.17 -8.72
N GLN A 9 22.36 -1.88 -9.07
CA GLN A 9 23.45 -1.28 -9.84
C GLN A 9 24.84 -1.36 -9.18
N PHE A 10 24.91 -1.49 -7.85
CA PHE A 10 26.18 -1.60 -7.11
C PHE A 10 26.31 -2.92 -6.35
N LEU A 11 25.28 -3.77 -6.37
CA LEU A 11 25.25 -5.01 -5.61
C LEU A 11 26.33 -5.98 -6.05
N SER A 12 26.61 -6.09 -7.35
CA SER A 12 27.69 -6.95 -7.88
C SER A 12 29.10 -6.50 -7.51
N ARG A 13 29.29 -5.22 -7.14
CA ARG A 13 30.60 -4.69 -6.70
C ARG A 13 30.88 -5.01 -5.23
N VAL A 14 29.82 -5.12 -4.43
CA VAL A 14 29.92 -5.22 -2.97
C VAL A 14 29.61 -6.62 -2.46
N LEU A 15 28.74 -7.37 -3.15
CA LEU A 15 28.35 -8.72 -2.78
C LEU A 15 28.83 -9.69 -3.85
N ARG A 16 29.76 -10.57 -3.48
CA ARG A 16 30.17 -11.71 -4.30
C ARG A 16 29.43 -12.93 -3.80
N ALA A 17 28.82 -13.66 -4.72
CA ALA A 17 28.13 -14.90 -4.43
C ALA A 17 28.51 -15.94 -5.47
N GLU A 18 28.90 -17.12 -5.02
CA GLU A 18 29.27 -18.26 -5.83
C GLU A 18 28.38 -19.44 -5.45
N LEU A 19 27.76 -20.05 -6.46
CA LEU A 19 26.98 -21.27 -6.31
C LEU A 19 27.80 -22.43 -6.87
N ALA A 20 28.10 -23.42 -6.05
CA ALA A 20 28.89 -24.60 -6.42
C ALA A 20 28.11 -25.90 -6.13
N GLY A 21 28.47 -26.98 -6.84
CA GLY A 21 27.82 -28.28 -6.71
C GLY A 21 26.81 -28.57 -7.82
N GLU A 22 26.31 -29.80 -7.83
CA GLU A 22 25.27 -30.27 -8.75
C GLU A 22 24.08 -30.78 -7.95
N ASP A 23 22.88 -30.70 -8.54
CA ASP A 23 21.63 -31.15 -7.91
C ASP A 23 21.78 -32.60 -7.41
N PRO A 24 21.42 -32.93 -6.14
CA PRO A 24 20.72 -32.13 -5.13
C PRO A 24 21.60 -31.34 -4.15
N HIS A 25 22.93 -31.32 -4.35
CA HIS A 25 23.88 -30.76 -3.39
C HIS A 25 24.49 -29.45 -3.90
N LEU A 26 23.69 -28.40 -3.87
CA LEU A 26 24.13 -27.03 -4.13
C LEU A 26 24.67 -26.37 -2.85
N ARG A 27 25.75 -25.58 -2.99
CA ARG A 27 26.38 -24.79 -1.95
C ARG A 27 26.50 -23.34 -2.41
N LEU A 28 25.91 -22.42 -1.65
CA LEU A 28 26.06 -20.98 -1.85
C LEU A 28 27.12 -20.43 -0.90
N THR A 29 28.21 -19.90 -1.46
CA THR A 29 29.21 -19.13 -0.73
C THR A 29 29.02 -17.66 -1.06
N HIS A 30 29.05 -16.78 -0.05
CA HIS A 30 28.95 -15.34 -0.29
C HIS A 30 29.97 -14.58 0.56
N ALA A 31 30.41 -13.43 0.03
CA ALA A 31 31.32 -12.52 0.69
C ALA A 31 30.87 -11.08 0.44
N PHE A 32 30.95 -10.25 1.48
CA PHE A 32 30.70 -8.81 1.40
C PHE A 32 32.02 -8.06 1.41
N ASP A 33 32.27 -7.28 0.36
CA ASP A 33 33.46 -6.46 0.20
C ASP A 33 33.23 -5.09 0.85
N GLN A 34 33.65 -4.98 2.11
CA GLN A 34 33.51 -3.75 2.89
C GLN A 34 34.29 -2.58 2.26
N ALA A 35 35.45 -2.83 1.66
CA ALA A 35 36.26 -1.79 1.04
C ALA A 35 35.57 -1.24 -0.22
N ALA A 36 34.97 -2.10 -1.04
CA ALA A 36 34.17 -1.67 -2.18
C ALA A 36 32.92 -0.87 -1.76
N PHE A 37 32.32 -1.21 -0.61
CA PHE A 37 31.20 -0.45 -0.06
C PHE A 37 31.60 0.95 0.42
N ASP A 38 32.73 1.04 1.12
CA ASP A 38 33.25 2.31 1.64
C ASP A 38 33.68 3.24 0.49
N ASP A 39 34.34 2.70 -0.55
CA ASP A 39 34.68 3.44 -1.77
C ASP A 39 33.42 4.00 -2.45
N LEU A 40 32.40 3.16 -2.66
CA LEU A 40 31.12 3.60 -3.23
C LEU A 40 30.48 4.72 -2.40
N THR A 41 30.52 4.59 -1.07
CA THR A 41 29.97 5.58 -0.14
C THR A 41 30.67 6.94 -0.26
N GLN A 42 31.98 6.95 -0.50
CA GLN A 42 32.76 8.18 -0.57
C GLN A 42 32.75 8.82 -1.97
N SER A 43 32.79 8.01 -3.03
CA SER A 43 33.02 8.47 -4.40
C SER A 43 31.74 8.61 -5.23
N THR A 44 30.73 7.79 -4.96
CA THR A 44 29.62 7.55 -5.90
C THR A 44 28.26 7.85 -5.30
N LEU A 45 28.04 7.48 -4.04
CA LEU A 45 26.76 7.73 -3.37
C LEU A 45 26.65 9.21 -3.01
N GLY A 46 25.61 9.86 -3.54
CA GLY A 46 25.32 11.26 -3.21
C GLY A 46 25.09 11.48 -1.71
N ARG A 47 25.41 12.67 -1.21
CA ARG A 47 25.16 13.07 0.17
C ARG A 47 23.82 13.81 0.26
N ILE A 48 23.04 13.50 1.28
CA ILE A 48 21.80 14.22 1.61
C ILE A 48 22.10 15.08 2.84
N VAL A 49 21.88 16.39 2.73
CA VAL A 49 21.96 17.33 3.85
C VAL A 49 20.54 17.56 4.36
N LEU A 50 20.30 17.26 5.63
CA LEU A 50 19.04 17.52 6.31
C LEU A 50 19.21 18.76 7.19
N VAL A 51 18.32 19.74 7.02
CA VAL A 51 18.28 20.97 7.81
C VAL A 51 16.94 20.99 8.55
N THR A 52 16.96 21.27 9.85
CA THR A 52 15.76 21.32 10.69
C THR A 52 15.91 22.37 11.79
N ASP A 53 14.78 22.92 12.22
CA ASP A 53 14.61 23.82 13.37
C ASP A 53 14.29 23.07 14.67
N ARG A 54 14.26 21.73 14.63
CA ARG A 54 13.97 20.83 15.76
C ARG A 54 15.24 20.54 16.57
N GLU A 55 15.67 21.50 17.39
CA GLU A 55 16.89 21.40 18.20
C GLU A 55 16.84 20.26 19.24
N GLU A 56 15.65 19.89 19.69
CA GLU A 56 15.42 18.88 20.72
C GLU A 56 15.42 17.43 20.20
N TRP A 57 15.49 17.24 18.87
CA TRP A 57 15.46 15.91 18.27
C TRP A 57 16.87 15.33 18.11
N ARG A 58 17.00 14.04 18.38
CA ARG A 58 18.24 13.31 18.10
C ARG A 58 18.39 13.10 16.60
N THR A 59 19.62 12.92 16.16
CA THR A 59 19.94 12.68 14.74
C THR A 59 19.16 11.51 14.15
N GLU A 60 18.94 10.44 14.93
CA GLU A 60 18.15 9.28 14.48
C GLU A 60 16.68 9.63 14.23
N GLU A 61 16.11 10.53 15.04
CA GLU A 61 14.72 10.97 14.96
C GLU A 61 14.53 11.87 13.73
N ILE A 62 15.49 12.77 13.47
CA ILE A 62 15.52 13.59 12.26
C ILE A 62 15.60 12.70 11.01
N ILE A 63 16.49 11.71 10.99
CA ILE A 63 16.62 10.75 9.88
C ILE A 63 15.34 9.93 9.71
N ALA A 64 14.73 9.46 10.81
CA ALA A 64 13.49 8.69 10.77
C ALA A 64 12.33 9.50 10.19
N ALA A 65 12.19 10.77 10.59
CA ALA A 65 11.17 11.67 10.06
C ALA A 65 11.41 12.03 8.59
N TYR A 66 12.66 12.30 8.18
CA TYR A 66 12.96 12.48 6.76
C TYR A 66 12.59 11.23 5.95
N ARG A 67 12.92 10.03 6.46
CA ARG A 67 12.55 8.77 5.79
C ARG A 67 11.04 8.55 5.78
N SER A 68 10.28 9.08 6.73
CA SER A 68 8.81 9.01 6.72
C SER A 68 8.19 9.96 5.69
N GLN A 69 8.88 11.01 5.23
CA GLN A 69 8.46 11.80 4.08
C GLN A 69 8.28 10.93 2.82
N ALA A 70 9.16 9.95 2.59
CA ALA A 70 9.01 9.01 1.49
C ALA A 70 7.76 8.12 1.62
N HIS A 71 7.27 7.90 2.85
CA HIS A 71 5.97 7.29 3.08
C HIS A 71 4.85 8.23 2.61
N ILE A 72 4.88 9.51 3.02
CA ILE A 72 3.93 10.54 2.60
C ILE A 72 3.89 10.67 1.07
N GLU A 73 5.03 10.68 0.38
CA GLU A 73 5.09 10.69 -1.08
C GLU A 73 4.42 9.47 -1.72
N ARG A 74 4.55 8.30 -1.08
CA ARG A 74 3.86 7.08 -1.51
C ARG A 74 2.35 7.19 -1.30
N LEU A 75 1.89 7.80 -0.20
CA LEU A 75 0.47 8.11 0.02
C LEU A 75 -0.04 9.04 -1.08
N PHE A 76 0.68 10.13 -1.39
CA PHE A 76 0.32 11.04 -2.48
C PHE A 76 0.30 10.36 -3.85
N ARG A 77 1.17 9.38 -4.08
CA ARG A 77 1.16 8.59 -5.31
C ARG A 77 -0.09 7.72 -5.41
N GLY A 78 -0.48 7.06 -4.31
CA GLY A 78 -1.73 6.28 -4.23
C GLY A 78 -2.96 7.17 -4.43
N MET A 79 -3.01 8.33 -3.77
CA MET A 79 -4.10 9.31 -3.92
C MET A 79 -4.21 9.91 -5.33
N LYS A 80 -3.18 9.81 -6.17
CA LYS A 80 -3.23 10.24 -7.58
C LYS A 80 -3.73 9.12 -8.51
N ASN A 81 -3.90 7.89 -8.02
CA ASN A 81 -4.33 6.75 -8.82
C ASN A 81 -5.80 6.88 -9.25
N SER A 82 -6.03 6.98 -10.55
CA SER A 82 -7.32 7.26 -11.16
C SER A 82 -8.41 6.22 -10.88
N SER A 83 -8.04 4.99 -10.52
CA SER A 83 -8.98 3.89 -10.35
C SER A 83 -9.96 4.15 -9.19
N HIS A 84 -9.49 4.82 -8.13
CA HIS A 84 -10.26 4.98 -6.89
C HIS A 84 -10.18 6.38 -6.28
N ILE A 85 -9.02 7.05 -6.32
CA ILE A 85 -8.84 8.39 -5.73
C ILE A 85 -8.26 9.33 -6.77
N ALA A 86 -9.08 10.28 -7.21
CA ALA A 86 -8.71 11.21 -8.25
C ALA A 86 -8.20 12.55 -7.66
N LEU A 87 -7.14 12.51 -6.82
CA LEU A 87 -6.44 13.72 -6.35
C LEU A 87 -5.57 14.31 -7.49
N ARG A 88 -6.23 14.66 -8.59
CA ARG A 88 -5.68 15.45 -9.68
C ARG A 88 -6.45 16.77 -9.76
N PRO A 89 -5.93 17.78 -10.47
CA PRO A 89 -6.72 18.96 -10.83
C PRO A 89 -7.91 18.48 -11.67
N GLN A 90 -9.04 18.28 -10.99
CA GLN A 90 -10.35 18.38 -11.62
C GLN A 90 -10.49 19.86 -11.97
N HIS A 91 -11.06 20.21 -13.11
CA HIS A 91 -11.22 21.59 -13.57
C HIS A 91 -12.21 22.38 -12.68
N HIS A 92 -11.88 22.54 -11.39
CA HIS A 92 -12.60 23.29 -10.39
C HIS A 92 -12.20 24.75 -10.51
N TRP A 93 -13.22 25.61 -10.56
CA TRP A 93 -13.05 27.04 -10.81
C TRP A 93 -12.95 27.89 -9.54
N THR A 94 -13.18 27.32 -8.35
CA THR A 94 -13.11 28.05 -7.08
C THR A 94 -12.29 27.30 -6.04
N GLU A 95 -11.56 28.06 -5.22
CA GLU A 95 -10.76 27.52 -4.11
C GLU A 95 -11.59 26.64 -3.17
N GLN A 96 -12.83 27.03 -2.87
CA GLN A 96 -13.73 26.24 -2.03
C GLN A 96 -13.96 24.83 -2.59
N LYS A 97 -14.18 24.68 -3.90
CA LYS A 97 -14.39 23.37 -4.53
C LYS A 97 -13.11 22.54 -4.52
N VAL A 98 -11.95 23.18 -4.68
CA VAL A 98 -10.65 22.51 -4.52
C VAL A 98 -10.51 21.95 -3.11
N HIS A 99 -10.80 22.73 -2.07
CA HIS A 99 -10.74 22.26 -0.68
C HIS A 99 -11.67 21.07 -0.40
N VAL A 100 -12.93 21.14 -0.84
CA VAL A 100 -13.91 20.06 -0.65
C VAL A 100 -13.46 18.78 -1.36
N HIS A 101 -12.96 18.90 -2.59
CA HIS A 101 -12.44 17.76 -3.36
C HIS A 101 -11.25 17.09 -2.68
N VAL A 102 -10.25 17.88 -2.30
CA VAL A 102 -9.06 17.38 -1.59
C VAL A 102 -9.46 16.70 -0.28
N PHE A 103 -10.35 17.31 0.50
CA PHE A 103 -10.86 16.73 1.74
C PHE A 103 -11.54 15.38 1.50
N THR A 104 -12.38 15.29 0.47
CA THR A 104 -13.08 14.04 0.11
C THR A 104 -12.09 12.95 -0.33
N CYS A 105 -11.08 13.31 -1.13
CA CYS A 105 -10.02 12.38 -1.52
C CYS A 105 -9.22 11.85 -0.32
N VAL A 106 -8.93 12.71 0.68
CA VAL A 106 -8.25 12.29 1.91
C VAL A 106 -9.13 11.33 2.72
N ILE A 107 -10.44 11.60 2.85
CA ILE A 107 -11.36 10.68 3.52
C ILE A 107 -11.42 9.33 2.79
N ALA A 108 -11.59 9.34 1.47
CA ALA A 108 -11.60 8.12 0.67
C ALA A 108 -10.33 7.29 0.89
N TYR A 109 -9.16 7.94 0.84
CA TYR A 109 -7.87 7.29 1.12
C TYR A 109 -7.81 6.64 2.50
N LEU A 110 -8.25 7.37 3.54
CA LEU A 110 -8.25 6.84 4.91
C LEU A 110 -9.17 5.62 5.03
N LEU A 111 -10.33 5.63 4.38
CA LEU A 111 -11.26 4.50 4.37
C LEU A 111 -10.67 3.29 3.65
N GLU A 112 -10.02 3.48 2.50
CA GLU A 112 -9.34 2.41 1.76
C GLU A 112 -8.24 1.76 2.59
N GLN A 113 -7.38 2.57 3.24
CA GLN A 113 -6.32 2.04 4.10
C GLN A 113 -6.89 1.33 5.32
N LEU A 114 -8.01 1.80 5.88
CA LEU A 114 -8.68 1.14 6.99
C LEU A 114 -9.26 -0.22 6.59
N LEU A 115 -9.86 -0.34 5.40
CA LEU A 115 -10.34 -1.61 4.85
C LEU A 115 -9.18 -2.59 4.64
N LEU A 116 -8.09 -2.12 4.04
CA LEU A 116 -6.89 -2.93 3.83
C LEU A 116 -6.31 -3.43 5.17
N LEU A 117 -6.21 -2.55 6.16
CA LEU A 117 -5.75 -2.91 7.51
C LEU A 117 -6.66 -3.97 8.16
N ARG A 118 -7.98 -3.84 8.02
CA ARG A 118 -8.94 -4.83 8.55
C ARG A 118 -8.77 -6.19 7.87
N ALA A 119 -8.70 -6.23 6.54
CA ALA A 119 -8.49 -7.46 5.79
C ALA A 119 -7.17 -8.15 6.18
N GLN A 120 -6.07 -7.38 6.28
CA GLN A 120 -4.76 -7.91 6.70
C GLN A 120 -4.78 -8.45 8.13
N ARG A 121 -5.45 -7.77 9.07
CA ARG A 121 -5.59 -8.25 10.45
C ARG A 121 -6.44 -9.52 10.55
N ALA A 122 -7.39 -9.70 9.65
CA ALA A 122 -8.18 -10.92 9.55
C ALA A 122 -7.44 -12.07 8.83
N GLY A 123 -6.20 -11.85 8.38
CA GLY A 123 -5.40 -12.87 7.68
C GLY A 123 -5.73 -13.03 6.19
N VAL A 124 -6.59 -12.18 5.63
CA VAL A 124 -6.99 -12.28 4.23
C VAL A 124 -5.83 -11.87 3.33
N ALA A 125 -5.51 -12.71 2.34
CA ALA A 125 -4.45 -12.46 1.38
C ALA A 125 -4.86 -11.39 0.36
N VAL A 126 -4.53 -10.13 0.67
CA VAL A 126 -4.78 -8.97 -0.19
C VAL A 126 -3.48 -8.24 -0.48
N SER A 127 -3.21 -7.99 -1.76
CA SER A 127 -1.93 -7.44 -2.21
C SER A 127 -1.84 -5.92 -2.12
N SER A 128 -2.98 -5.23 -2.27
CA SER A 128 -3.07 -3.76 -2.22
C SER A 128 -4.50 -3.30 -1.95
N ALA A 129 -4.69 -1.99 -1.70
CA ALA A 129 -6.03 -1.41 -1.59
C ALA A 129 -6.82 -1.49 -2.91
N GLU A 130 -6.15 -1.39 -4.06
CA GLU A 130 -6.77 -1.53 -5.39
C GLU A 130 -7.26 -2.97 -5.63
N ASP A 131 -6.45 -3.97 -5.27
CA ASP A 131 -6.85 -5.38 -5.27
C ASP A 131 -8.07 -5.61 -4.36
N LEU A 132 -8.04 -5.04 -3.15
CA LEU A 132 -9.18 -5.11 -2.21
C LEU A 132 -10.47 -4.56 -2.84
N LEU A 133 -10.42 -3.33 -3.37
CA LEU A 133 -11.59 -2.65 -3.92
C LEU A 133 -12.09 -3.35 -5.19
N SER A 134 -11.17 -3.81 -6.04
CA SER A 134 -11.50 -4.58 -7.24
C SER A 134 -12.26 -5.86 -6.89
N ARG A 135 -11.82 -6.62 -5.88
CA ARG A 135 -12.55 -7.80 -5.40
C ARG A 135 -13.92 -7.41 -4.87
N LEU A 136 -14.02 -6.33 -4.08
CA LEU A 136 -15.30 -5.87 -3.56
C LEU A 136 -16.31 -5.46 -4.65
N THR A 137 -15.87 -5.07 -5.85
CA THR A 137 -16.80 -4.80 -6.97
C THR A 137 -17.56 -6.04 -7.46
N ALA A 138 -17.06 -7.25 -7.16
CA ALA A 138 -17.75 -8.49 -7.49
C ALA A 138 -18.85 -8.87 -6.48
N VAL A 139 -18.92 -8.20 -5.31
CA VAL A 139 -20.02 -8.42 -4.36
C VAL A 139 -21.31 -7.85 -4.94
N ARG A 140 -22.31 -8.71 -5.11
CA ARG A 140 -23.63 -8.34 -5.62
C ARG A 140 -24.71 -8.58 -4.58
N GLN A 141 -25.63 -7.63 -4.49
CA GLN A 141 -26.80 -7.70 -3.62
C GLN A 141 -28.06 -7.64 -4.48
N ALA A 142 -28.88 -8.68 -4.39
CA ALA A 142 -30.13 -8.80 -5.12
C ALA A 142 -31.32 -8.45 -4.21
N THR A 143 -32.27 -7.68 -4.75
CA THR A 143 -33.55 -7.40 -4.09
C THR A 143 -34.63 -8.20 -4.79
N VAL A 144 -35.25 -9.13 -4.05
CA VAL A 144 -36.34 -9.99 -4.52
C VAL A 144 -37.66 -9.42 -4.00
N VAL A 145 -38.54 -9.05 -4.93
CA VAL A 145 -39.90 -8.60 -4.61
C VAL A 145 -40.87 -9.74 -4.92
N ARG A 146 -41.46 -10.33 -3.89
CA ARG A 146 -42.52 -11.33 -4.03
C ARG A 146 -43.88 -10.64 -3.94
N ILE A 147 -44.60 -10.65 -5.05
CA ILE A 147 -45.99 -10.18 -5.13
C ILE A 147 -46.90 -11.39 -5.00
N SER A 148 -47.91 -11.30 -4.12
CA SER A 148 -48.98 -12.30 -4.00
C SER A 148 -50.32 -11.63 -4.32
N ALA A 149 -51.28 -12.39 -4.85
CA ALA A 149 -52.59 -11.87 -5.23
C ALA A 149 -53.43 -11.40 -4.02
N SER A 150 -53.07 -11.84 -2.80
CA SER A 150 -53.87 -11.68 -1.59
C SER A 150 -53.13 -11.02 -0.43
N SER A 151 -51.87 -10.59 -0.61
CA SER A 151 -51.08 -9.92 0.42
C SER A 151 -50.22 -8.79 -0.14
N ALA A 152 -49.80 -7.87 0.73
CA ALA A 152 -48.84 -6.84 0.38
C ALA A 152 -47.52 -7.45 -0.17
N PRO A 153 -46.83 -6.77 -1.10
CA PRO A 153 -45.57 -7.25 -1.65
C PRO A 153 -44.51 -7.39 -0.56
N THR A 154 -43.85 -8.55 -0.53
CA THR A 154 -42.74 -8.81 0.39
C THR A 154 -41.43 -8.53 -0.32
N VAL A 155 -40.67 -7.56 0.18
CA VAL A 155 -39.34 -7.21 -0.33
C VAL A 155 -38.29 -7.86 0.57
N THR A 156 -37.43 -8.69 -0.02
CA THR A 156 -36.28 -9.30 0.67
C THR A 156 -34.99 -9.01 -0.08
N THR A 157 -33.92 -8.78 0.66
CA THR A 157 -32.61 -8.48 0.09
C THR A 157 -31.63 -9.57 0.49
N GLN A 158 -30.81 -10.03 -0.46
CA GLN A 158 -29.88 -11.13 -0.28
C GLN A 158 -28.58 -10.87 -1.06
N ILE A 159 -27.45 -11.36 -0.54
CA ILE A 159 -26.17 -11.35 -1.26
C ILE A 159 -26.16 -12.53 -2.24
N GLU A 160 -25.65 -12.31 -3.45
CA GLU A 160 -25.46 -13.38 -4.44
C GLU A 160 -24.38 -14.37 -3.99
N GLU A 161 -24.35 -15.55 -4.61
CA GLU A 161 -23.31 -16.54 -4.34
C GLU A 161 -21.94 -16.00 -4.75
N MET A 162 -20.95 -16.17 -3.88
CA MET A 162 -19.59 -15.64 -4.02
C MET A 162 -18.61 -16.80 -3.97
N ASP A 163 -17.47 -16.66 -4.65
CA ASP A 163 -16.38 -17.60 -4.47
C ASP A 163 -15.83 -17.56 -3.03
N GLU A 164 -15.08 -18.58 -2.65
CA GLU A 164 -14.56 -18.74 -1.29
C GLU A 164 -13.65 -17.58 -0.87
N SER A 165 -12.82 -17.08 -1.79
CA SER A 165 -11.88 -15.98 -1.52
C SER A 165 -12.62 -14.66 -1.23
N LEU A 166 -13.66 -14.39 -1.99
CA LEU A 166 -14.47 -13.18 -1.85
C LEU A 166 -15.39 -13.28 -0.63
N THR A 167 -15.85 -14.48 -0.30
CA THR A 167 -16.61 -14.76 0.93
C THR A 167 -15.76 -14.50 2.17
N GLU A 168 -14.49 -14.92 2.17
CA GLU A 168 -13.55 -14.67 3.26
C GLU A 168 -13.30 -13.16 3.44
N LEU A 169 -13.05 -12.44 2.34
CA LEU A 169 -12.90 -10.99 2.35
C LEU A 169 -14.17 -10.29 2.87
N TRP A 170 -15.34 -10.71 2.41
CA TRP A 170 -16.62 -10.15 2.85
C TRP A 170 -16.84 -10.37 4.35
N ARG A 171 -16.59 -11.57 4.87
CA ARG A 171 -16.71 -11.87 6.30
C ARG A 171 -15.73 -11.06 7.15
N ALA A 172 -14.51 -10.84 6.66
CA ALA A 172 -13.50 -10.04 7.36
C ALA A 172 -13.88 -8.55 7.46
N LEU A 173 -14.67 -8.05 6.51
CA LEU A 173 -15.02 -6.63 6.41
C LEU A 173 -16.45 -6.30 6.86
N ALA A 174 -17.38 -7.25 6.73
CA ALA A 174 -18.75 -7.09 7.16
C ALA A 174 -18.80 -6.84 8.67
N VAL A 175 -19.46 -5.75 9.06
CA VAL A 175 -19.70 -5.45 10.46
C VAL A 175 -20.60 -6.57 11.00
N GLN A 176 -20.09 -7.33 11.98
CA GLN A 176 -20.93 -8.24 12.76
C GLN A 176 -21.89 -7.36 13.58
N SER A 177 -23.10 -7.17 13.08
CA SER A 177 -24.23 -6.55 13.79
C SER A 177 -25.23 -7.61 14.20
#